data_AF-A0A6L7QFD6-F1
#
_entry.id   AF-A0A6L7QFD6-F1
#
_cell.length_a   1.000
_cell.length_b   1.000
_cell.length_c   1.000
_cell.angle_alpha   90.00
_cell.angle_beta   90.00
_cell.angle_gamma   90.00
#
_symmetry.space_group_name_H-M   'P 1'
#
loop_
_entity.id
_entity.type
_entity.pdbx_description
1 polymer ?
#
loop_
_entity_poly.entity_id
_entity_poly.type
_entity_poly.pdbx_seq_one_letter_code
_entity_poly.pdbx_strand_id
1 'polypeptide(L)'
;MIDSTDLFESGTQGYHTFRIPALITTLTGTVLAFCEGRKNARGDTGDIDMLLRRSDDGGQTFAPFEVVWDDGPNTCGNPCPVIDARTGAISLLMTHNLGGDHEPEIIDQTSEGTRTVWLTRSEDDGRTWSPPVEITSVAKQPNWTWYATGPGAGIQLATGRLVIPCDHIEAGTKKYYSHVLLSDDGGRSWRLGGSTPQDQVNECEVVELQDGRLLLNMRNYDPSIRARAFSFSDDGGQSWSSIARDPVLVEPICQASIRRVGTSVLFSNPASTEGRQNMTVRLSDDDGQTWACARVLHSGPAAYSCLAVLPDGRAACLYECGAEHPYERLTLARFPLDWVRDTP
;
A
#
# COMPACT_ATOMS: atom_id res chain seq x y z
N MET A 1 -22.42 0.28 -13.00
CA MET A 1 -22.48 1.51 -12.19
C MET A 1 -21.43 1.42 -11.09
N ILE A 2 -20.90 2.56 -10.66
CA ILE A 2 -20.03 2.66 -9.48
C ILE A 2 -20.87 2.65 -8.21
N ASP A 3 -20.36 2.05 -7.16
CA ASP A 3 -20.93 2.04 -5.81
C ASP A 3 -19.83 2.45 -4.82
N SER A 4 -20.16 3.30 -3.83
CA SER A 4 -19.19 3.84 -2.87
C SER A 4 -19.74 3.77 -1.46
N THR A 5 -18.88 3.42 -0.50
CA THR A 5 -19.25 3.31 0.92
C THR A 5 -18.11 3.83 1.78
N ASP A 6 -18.43 4.72 2.71
CA ASP A 6 -17.47 5.21 3.70
C ASP A 6 -17.27 4.13 4.77
N LEU A 7 -16.04 3.66 4.93
CA LEU A 7 -15.71 2.56 5.85
C LEU A 7 -15.18 3.08 7.19
N PHE A 8 -14.43 4.18 7.16
CA PHE A 8 -13.85 4.78 8.35
C PHE A 8 -14.02 6.29 8.29
N GLU A 9 -14.58 6.89 9.33
CA GLU A 9 -14.81 8.34 9.43
C GLU A 9 -14.00 8.92 10.58
N SER A 10 -13.11 9.85 10.30
CA SER A 10 -12.24 10.49 11.29
C SER A 10 -13.04 11.18 12.39
N GLY A 11 -12.52 11.15 13.63
CA GLY A 11 -13.21 11.70 14.80
C GLY A 11 -14.30 10.80 15.37
N THR A 12 -14.40 9.56 14.92
CA THR A 12 -15.37 8.57 15.41
C THR A 12 -14.68 7.40 16.11
N GLN A 13 -15.45 6.66 16.90
CA GLN A 13 -15.04 5.37 17.48
C GLN A 13 -13.72 5.40 18.28
N GLY A 14 -13.35 6.54 18.86
CA GLY A 14 -12.15 6.71 19.68
C GLY A 14 -10.87 7.08 18.92
N TYR A 15 -10.94 7.30 17.60
CA TYR A 15 -9.80 7.69 16.79
C TYR A 15 -9.97 9.08 16.17
N HIS A 16 -8.91 9.89 16.26
CA HIS A 16 -8.87 11.19 15.60
C HIS A 16 -8.83 11.04 14.08
N THR A 17 -8.04 10.10 13.53
CA THR A 17 -7.92 9.93 12.08
C THR A 17 -7.69 8.48 11.69
N PHE A 18 -8.29 8.05 10.57
CA PHE A 18 -7.99 6.79 9.91
C PHE A 18 -7.19 7.06 8.62
N ARG A 19 -6.05 6.38 8.45
CA ARG A 19 -5.12 6.62 7.33
C ARG A 19 -4.50 5.34 6.81
N ILE A 20 -3.81 5.46 5.67
CA ILE A 20 -2.95 4.41 5.11
C ILE A 20 -3.76 3.14 4.78
N PRO A 21 -4.69 3.22 3.81
CA PRO A 21 -5.54 2.10 3.45
C PRO A 21 -4.76 0.96 2.79
N ALA A 22 -5.08 -0.28 3.16
CA ALA A 22 -4.68 -1.48 2.45
C ALA A 22 -5.90 -2.39 2.23
N LEU A 23 -6.02 -3.00 1.05
CA LEU A 23 -7.20 -3.74 0.63
C LEU A 23 -6.80 -5.03 -0.08
N ILE A 24 -7.34 -6.17 0.37
CA ILE A 24 -7.23 -7.46 -0.33
C ILE A 24 -8.56 -8.18 -0.35
N THR A 25 -8.72 -9.05 -1.34
CA THR A 25 -9.83 -10.01 -1.43
C THR A 25 -9.25 -11.41 -1.28
N THR A 26 -9.76 -12.18 -0.33
CA THR A 26 -9.29 -13.54 -0.06
C THR A 26 -9.80 -14.54 -1.10
N LEU A 27 -9.30 -15.77 -1.03
CA LEU A 27 -9.70 -16.85 -1.95
C LEU A 27 -11.18 -17.25 -1.80
N THR A 28 -11.78 -17.01 -0.64
CA THR A 28 -13.21 -17.27 -0.38
C THR A 28 -14.10 -16.10 -0.80
N GLY A 29 -13.48 -14.99 -1.19
CA GLY A 29 -14.15 -13.76 -1.61
C GLY A 29 -14.42 -12.76 -0.48
N THR A 30 -13.87 -13.00 0.71
CA THR A 30 -13.90 -12.04 1.81
C THR A 30 -13.06 -10.81 1.45
N VAL A 31 -13.58 -9.61 1.68
CA VAL A 31 -12.83 -8.36 1.50
C VAL A 31 -12.31 -7.88 2.85
N LEU A 32 -11.00 -7.64 2.94
CA LEU A 32 -10.31 -7.16 4.13
C LEU A 32 -9.75 -5.76 3.88
N ALA A 33 -10.27 -4.78 4.63
CA ALA A 33 -9.89 -3.38 4.56
C ALA A 33 -9.11 -2.99 5.83
N PHE A 34 -7.81 -2.80 5.70
CA PHE A 34 -6.92 -2.40 6.79
C PHE A 34 -6.65 -0.89 6.76
N CYS A 35 -6.36 -0.33 7.92
CA CYS A 35 -5.86 1.04 8.05
C CYS A 35 -5.14 1.26 9.37
N GLU A 36 -4.37 2.35 9.44
CA GLU A 36 -3.94 2.94 10.69
C GLU A 36 -5.12 3.66 11.38
N GLY A 37 -5.37 3.31 12.63
CA GLY A 37 -6.22 4.08 13.55
C GLY A 37 -5.36 5.00 14.40
N ARG A 38 -5.32 6.29 14.09
CA ARG A 38 -4.51 7.29 14.80
C ARG A 38 -5.33 7.92 15.92
N LYS A 39 -5.02 7.61 17.19
CA LYS A 39 -5.89 7.96 18.34
C LYS A 39 -5.98 9.46 18.56
N ASN A 40 -4.84 10.15 18.59
CA ASN A 40 -4.76 11.52 19.12
C ASN A 40 -4.69 12.62 18.06
N ALA A 41 -4.08 12.36 16.91
CA ALA A 41 -3.85 13.35 15.87
C ALA A 41 -3.63 12.68 14.51
N ARG A 42 -3.54 13.49 13.45
CA ARG A 42 -3.25 13.03 12.08
C ARG A 42 -1.77 12.72 11.81
N GLY A 43 -0.86 12.85 12.79
CA GLY A 43 0.59 12.68 12.59
C GLY A 43 1.00 11.24 12.31
N ASP A 44 2.20 11.02 11.77
CA ASP A 44 2.73 9.68 11.40
C ASP A 44 3.40 8.92 12.57
N THR A 45 3.32 9.48 13.78
CA THR A 45 3.93 8.96 15.01
C THR A 45 3.00 9.23 16.20
N GLY A 46 3.07 8.35 17.20
CA GLY A 46 2.27 8.36 18.42
C GLY A 46 1.47 7.07 18.58
N ASP A 47 0.40 7.15 19.36
CA ASP A 47 -0.54 6.05 19.60
C ASP A 47 -1.36 5.76 18.33
N ILE A 48 -0.92 4.75 17.59
CA ILE A 48 -1.47 4.33 16.29
C ILE A 48 -1.67 2.81 16.30
N ASP A 49 -2.90 2.38 16.08
CA ASP A 49 -3.29 0.98 16.02
C ASP A 49 -3.41 0.49 14.57
N MET A 50 -3.27 -0.81 14.38
CA MET A 50 -3.63 -1.49 13.13
C MET A 50 -5.06 -2.00 13.21
N LEU A 51 -5.93 -1.51 12.32
CA LEU A 51 -7.35 -1.84 12.28
C LEU A 51 -7.71 -2.65 11.03
N LEU A 52 -8.77 -3.44 11.14
CA LEU A 52 -9.35 -4.23 10.05
C LEU A 52 -10.87 -4.11 10.05
N ARG A 53 -11.47 -3.86 8.89
CA ARG A 53 -12.87 -4.19 8.61
C ARG A 53 -12.95 -5.36 7.63
N ARG A 54 -13.87 -6.28 7.92
CA ARG A 54 -14.08 -7.51 7.15
C ARG A 54 -15.48 -7.52 6.53
N SER A 55 -15.57 -7.97 5.28
CA SER A 55 -16.83 -8.13 4.54
C SER A 55 -16.92 -9.54 3.96
N ASP A 56 -18.01 -10.24 4.28
CA ASP A 56 -18.34 -11.59 3.80
C ASP A 56 -19.19 -11.61 2.52
N ASP A 57 -19.54 -10.44 1.98
CA ASP A 57 -20.50 -10.28 0.88
C ASP A 57 -19.93 -9.51 -0.33
N GLY A 58 -18.62 -9.58 -0.53
CA GLY A 58 -17.93 -8.94 -1.65
C GLY A 58 -17.81 -7.42 -1.50
N GLY A 59 -17.71 -6.93 -0.26
CA GLY A 59 -17.54 -5.51 0.05
C GLY A 59 -18.85 -4.71 0.04
N GLN A 60 -20.02 -5.34 0.13
CA GLN A 60 -21.32 -4.64 0.20
C GLN A 60 -21.60 -4.14 1.61
N THR A 61 -21.36 -4.97 2.61
CA THR A 61 -21.45 -4.61 4.03
C THR A 61 -20.17 -5.02 4.75
N PHE A 62 -19.82 -4.24 5.77
CA PHE A 62 -18.64 -4.49 6.59
C PHE A 62 -19.06 -4.61 8.05
N ALA A 63 -18.46 -5.58 8.74
CA ALA A 63 -18.53 -5.65 10.20
C ALA A 63 -17.91 -4.39 10.84
N PRO A 64 -18.19 -4.12 12.13
CA PRO A 64 -17.38 -3.19 12.92
C PRO A 64 -15.89 -3.55 12.81
N PHE A 65 -15.02 -2.55 12.93
CA PHE A 65 -13.59 -2.83 12.86
C PHE A 65 -13.12 -3.67 14.06
N GLU A 66 -12.07 -4.43 13.81
CA GLU A 66 -11.30 -5.18 14.79
C GLU A 66 -9.91 -4.54 14.91
N VAL A 67 -9.31 -4.64 16.09
CA VAL A 67 -7.91 -4.21 16.32
C VAL A 67 -7.02 -5.42 16.05
N VAL A 68 -6.24 -5.36 14.98
CA VAL A 68 -5.25 -6.40 14.62
C VAL A 68 -4.00 -6.26 15.49
N TRP A 69 -3.61 -5.02 15.79
CA TRP A 69 -2.46 -4.73 16.64
C TRP A 69 -2.60 -3.37 17.34
N ASP A 70 -2.40 -3.36 18.66
CA ASP A 70 -2.28 -2.19 19.53
C ASP A 70 -1.08 -2.46 20.46
N ASP A 71 -0.13 -1.53 20.50
CA ASP A 71 1.05 -1.57 21.37
C ASP A 71 1.10 -0.33 22.28
N GLY A 72 -0.06 0.06 22.82
CA GLY A 72 -0.22 1.17 23.73
C GLY A 72 0.15 2.50 23.07
N PRO A 73 1.07 3.30 23.64
CA PRO A 73 1.40 4.63 23.11
C PRO A 73 2.23 4.60 21.82
N ASN A 74 2.60 3.41 21.33
CA ASN A 74 3.52 3.23 20.21
C ASN A 74 2.80 3.23 18.85
N THR A 75 3.61 3.30 17.79
CA THR A 75 3.11 3.42 16.43
C THR A 75 3.11 2.05 15.75
N CYS A 76 1.94 1.50 15.43
CA CYS A 76 1.77 0.31 14.59
C CYS A 76 1.22 0.75 13.22
N GLY A 77 2.02 0.69 12.15
CA GLY A 77 1.65 1.36 10.89
C GLY A 77 2.14 0.71 9.61
N ASN A 78 1.81 1.35 8.48
CA ASN A 78 2.09 0.90 7.10
C ASN A 78 1.69 -0.56 6.82
N PRO A 79 0.38 -0.89 6.82
CA PRO A 79 -0.06 -2.23 6.47
C PRO A 79 0.27 -2.58 5.02
N CYS A 80 0.81 -3.78 4.81
CA CYS A 80 0.96 -4.38 3.48
C CYS A 80 0.63 -5.88 3.53
N PRO A 81 -0.65 -6.26 3.34
CA PRO A 81 -1.07 -7.66 3.31
C PRO A 81 -0.76 -8.34 1.97
N VAL A 82 -0.55 -9.65 2.00
CA VAL A 82 -0.45 -10.52 0.83
C VAL A 82 -1.04 -11.90 1.13
N ILE A 83 -1.63 -12.53 0.13
CA ILE A 83 -2.24 -13.86 0.25
C ILE A 83 -1.36 -14.88 -0.47
N ASP A 84 -1.09 -16.03 0.17
CA ASP A 84 -0.62 -17.22 -0.51
C ASP A 84 -1.81 -17.96 -1.15
N ALA A 85 -1.96 -17.86 -2.47
CA ALA A 85 -3.06 -18.44 -3.22
C ALA A 85 -3.12 -19.97 -3.15
N ARG A 86 -2.04 -20.65 -2.72
CA ARG A 86 -2.06 -22.10 -2.50
C ARG A 86 -2.80 -22.49 -1.22
N THR A 87 -2.66 -21.71 -0.16
CA THR A 87 -3.15 -22.06 1.18
C THR A 87 -4.28 -21.16 1.67
N GLY A 88 -4.44 -19.97 1.08
CA GLY A 88 -5.30 -18.92 1.60
C GLY A 88 -4.73 -18.19 2.81
N ALA A 89 -3.52 -18.55 3.26
CA ALA A 89 -2.87 -17.86 4.37
C ALA A 89 -2.56 -16.41 4.00
N ILE A 90 -2.82 -15.52 4.94
CA ILE A 90 -2.61 -14.08 4.79
C ILE A 90 -1.43 -13.70 5.65
N SER A 91 -0.43 -13.06 5.04
CA SER A 91 0.66 -12.40 5.76
C SER A 91 0.42 -10.90 5.73
N LEU A 92 0.36 -10.26 6.89
CA LEU A 92 0.28 -8.81 7.03
C LEU A 92 1.62 -8.30 7.57
N LEU A 93 2.37 -7.63 6.70
CA LEU A 93 3.59 -6.94 7.09
C LEU A 93 3.25 -5.52 7.52
N MET A 94 3.92 -5.06 8.56
CA MET A 94 3.69 -3.79 9.22
C MET A 94 5.04 -3.21 9.69
N THR A 95 5.00 -1.96 10.11
CA THR A 95 6.12 -1.27 10.75
C THR A 95 5.77 -0.83 12.15
N HIS A 96 6.79 -0.66 12.98
CA HIS A 96 6.63 -0.14 14.34
C HIS A 96 7.78 0.74 14.79
N ASN A 97 7.46 1.73 15.63
CA ASN A 97 8.43 2.51 16.40
C ASN A 97 7.80 2.99 17.70
N LEU A 98 8.63 3.44 18.64
CA LEU A 98 8.13 4.04 19.88
C LEU A 98 7.33 5.31 19.56
N GLY A 99 6.31 5.58 20.36
CA GLY A 99 5.42 6.73 20.15
C GLY A 99 6.08 8.10 20.24
N GLY A 100 7.27 8.19 20.83
CA GLY A 100 8.10 9.40 20.88
C GLY A 100 9.16 9.48 19.77
N ASP A 101 9.37 8.43 19.00
CA ASP A 101 10.38 8.37 17.94
C ASP A 101 9.80 8.88 16.62
N HIS A 102 9.91 10.18 16.40
CA HIS A 102 9.45 10.82 15.17
C HIS A 102 10.39 10.55 13.98
N GLU A 103 9.85 10.62 12.76
CA GLU A 103 10.58 10.32 11.52
C GLU A 103 11.93 11.06 11.40
N PRO A 104 12.03 12.39 11.62
CA PRO A 104 13.30 13.10 11.53
C PRO A 104 14.37 12.56 12.47
N GLU A 105 14.00 12.24 13.71
CA GLU A 105 14.87 11.72 14.75
C GLU A 105 15.32 10.28 14.44
N ILE A 106 14.44 9.46 13.87
CA ILE A 106 14.79 8.13 13.37
C ILE A 106 15.80 8.25 12.22
N ILE A 107 15.55 9.14 11.26
CA ILE A 107 16.46 9.38 10.12
C ILE A 107 17.82 9.88 10.60
N ASP A 108 17.84 10.77 11.59
CA ASP A 108 19.04 11.37 12.16
C ASP A 108 19.73 10.48 13.19
N GLN A 109 19.13 9.33 13.52
CA GLN A 109 19.59 8.39 14.55
C GLN A 109 19.75 9.04 15.93
N THR A 110 18.85 9.96 16.26
CA THR A 110 18.77 10.66 17.55
C THR A 110 17.58 10.22 18.40
N SER A 111 16.67 9.41 17.84
CA SER A 111 15.55 8.76 18.53
C SER A 111 16.01 7.70 19.55
N GLU A 112 15.12 7.26 20.43
CA GLU A 112 15.41 6.19 21.40
C GLU A 112 15.51 4.84 20.69
N GLY A 113 14.55 4.55 19.82
CA GLY A 113 14.50 3.37 18.99
C GLY A 113 14.69 3.68 17.51
N THR A 114 14.26 2.75 16.66
CA THR A 114 14.22 2.90 15.20
C THR A 114 12.94 2.30 14.67
N ARG A 115 12.63 2.53 13.38
CA ARG A 115 11.49 1.88 12.74
C ARG A 115 11.81 0.41 12.41
N THR A 116 11.04 -0.51 12.97
CA THR A 116 11.20 -1.97 12.89
C THR A 116 10.14 -2.59 11.99
N VAL A 117 10.35 -3.83 11.55
CA VAL A 117 9.44 -4.54 10.63
C VAL A 117 8.83 -5.74 11.34
N TRP A 118 7.51 -5.88 11.24
CA TRP A 118 6.73 -6.88 11.96
C TRP A 118 5.82 -7.66 11.01
N LEU A 119 5.51 -8.90 11.41
CA LEU A 119 4.66 -9.82 10.67
C LEU A 119 3.59 -10.38 11.60
N THR A 120 2.34 -10.33 11.17
CA THR A 120 1.26 -11.17 11.70
C THR A 120 0.62 -11.97 10.56
N ARG A 121 0.02 -13.12 10.88
CA ARG A 121 -0.58 -14.02 9.90
C ARG A 121 -1.99 -14.42 10.31
N SER A 122 -2.85 -14.61 9.32
CA SER A 122 -4.15 -15.25 9.46
C SER A 122 -4.22 -16.50 8.58
N GLU A 123 -4.70 -17.60 9.14
CA GLU A 123 -4.91 -18.87 8.43
C GLU A 123 -6.39 -19.25 8.34
N ASP A 124 -7.29 -18.34 8.73
CA ASP A 124 -8.73 -18.57 8.90
C ASP A 124 -9.59 -17.49 8.21
N ASP A 125 -9.09 -16.95 7.11
CA ASP A 125 -9.77 -15.97 6.25
C ASP A 125 -9.93 -14.57 6.89
N GLY A 126 -8.89 -14.15 7.61
CA GLY A 126 -8.81 -12.83 8.26
C GLY A 126 -9.66 -12.71 9.52
N ARG A 127 -10.06 -13.82 10.15
CA ARG A 127 -10.88 -13.82 11.38
C ARG A 127 -10.04 -13.72 12.64
N THR A 128 -8.88 -14.38 12.66
CA THR A 128 -7.92 -14.28 13.74
C THR A 128 -6.51 -14.06 13.20
N TRP A 129 -5.69 -13.41 14.02
CA TRP A 129 -4.34 -13.01 13.70
C TRP A 129 -3.38 -13.56 14.75
N SER A 130 -2.25 -14.12 14.30
CA SER A 130 -1.19 -14.53 15.22
C SER A 130 -0.60 -13.31 15.94
N PRO A 131 -0.05 -13.46 17.16
CA PRO A 131 0.72 -12.39 17.77
C PRO A 131 1.79 -11.86 16.79
N PRO A 132 1.94 -10.53 16.63
CA PRO A 132 2.97 -9.96 15.77
C PRO A 132 4.37 -10.43 16.18
N VAL A 133 5.20 -10.75 15.19
CA VAL A 133 6.61 -11.16 15.36
C VAL A 133 7.50 -10.19 14.60
N GLU A 134 8.53 -9.69 15.27
CA GLU A 134 9.53 -8.83 14.66
C GLU A 134 10.42 -9.62 13.68
N ILE A 135 10.61 -9.10 12.47
CA ILE A 135 11.45 -9.66 11.40
C ILE A 135 12.51 -8.69 10.89
N THR A 136 12.80 -7.62 11.63
CA THR A 136 13.73 -6.54 11.23
C THR A 136 15.08 -7.07 10.75
N SER A 137 15.64 -8.08 11.43
CA SER A 137 16.97 -8.64 11.12
C SER A 137 17.10 -9.27 9.73
N VAL A 138 15.99 -9.68 9.11
CA VAL A 138 15.95 -10.23 7.74
C VAL A 138 15.39 -9.26 6.71
N ALA A 139 14.76 -8.17 7.18
CA ALA A 139 14.01 -7.23 6.36
C ALA A 139 14.68 -5.86 6.20
N LYS A 140 15.67 -5.53 7.03
CA LYS A 140 16.29 -4.20 7.13
C LYS A 140 17.81 -4.30 7.24
N GLN A 141 18.53 -3.56 6.40
CA GLN A 141 19.99 -3.49 6.49
C GLN A 141 20.43 -2.64 7.69
N PRO A 142 21.64 -2.88 8.26
CA PRO A 142 22.12 -2.12 9.42
C PRO A 142 22.28 -0.61 9.18
N ASN A 143 22.51 -0.19 7.93
CA ASN A 143 22.64 1.22 7.57
C ASN A 143 21.31 1.87 7.18
N TRP A 144 20.16 1.21 7.38
CA TRP A 144 18.85 1.78 7.10
C TRP A 144 18.24 2.38 8.37
N THR A 145 17.63 3.56 8.25
CA THR A 145 17.02 4.30 9.36
C THR A 145 15.50 4.18 9.32
N TRP A 146 14.81 5.07 8.60
CA TRP A 146 13.39 4.97 8.34
C TRP A 146 13.09 3.79 7.40
N TYR A 147 11.90 3.22 7.55
CA TYR A 147 11.43 2.05 6.79
C TYR A 147 9.91 2.07 6.67
N ALA A 148 9.37 1.71 5.50
CA ALA A 148 7.95 1.44 5.32
C ALA A 148 7.70 0.13 4.57
N THR A 149 6.66 -0.61 4.98
CA THR A 149 6.11 -1.76 4.25
C THR A 149 4.91 -1.30 3.42
N GLY A 150 4.99 -1.41 2.10
CA GLY A 150 4.08 -0.76 1.17
C GLY A 150 4.14 0.77 1.33
N PRO A 151 3.05 1.45 1.75
CA PRO A 151 1.75 0.86 2.11
C PRO A 151 0.89 0.57 0.87
N GLY A 152 -0.01 -0.41 1.00
CA GLY A 152 -0.75 -0.96 -0.13
C GLY A 152 -0.94 -2.46 0.03
N ALA A 153 -0.73 -3.26 -1.01
CA ALA A 153 -0.80 -4.72 -0.89
C ALA A 153 0.29 -5.43 -1.70
N GLY A 154 0.80 -6.54 -1.17
CA GLY A 154 1.73 -7.38 -1.91
C GLY A 154 1.09 -8.14 -3.07
N ILE A 155 1.90 -8.88 -3.82
CA ILE A 155 1.46 -9.80 -4.86
C ILE A 155 2.04 -11.19 -4.63
N GLN A 156 1.36 -12.22 -5.13
CA GLN A 156 1.99 -13.51 -5.41
C GLN A 156 2.23 -13.59 -6.92
N LEU A 157 3.46 -13.89 -7.30
CA LEU A 157 3.86 -14.11 -8.68
C LEU A 157 3.30 -15.44 -9.21
N ALA A 158 3.23 -15.59 -10.53
CA ALA A 158 2.89 -16.87 -11.16
C ALA A 158 3.83 -18.03 -10.74
N THR A 159 5.06 -17.70 -10.33
CA THR A 159 6.04 -18.65 -9.77
C THR A 159 5.71 -19.12 -8.35
N GLY A 160 4.74 -18.50 -7.67
CA GLY A 160 4.35 -18.76 -6.29
C GLY A 160 5.07 -17.90 -5.25
N ARG A 161 6.10 -17.14 -5.64
CA ARG A 161 6.80 -16.19 -4.75
C ARG A 161 5.87 -15.06 -4.32
N LEU A 162 5.89 -14.73 -3.04
CA LEU A 162 5.27 -13.52 -2.51
C LEU A 162 6.25 -12.35 -2.57
N VAL A 163 5.74 -11.18 -2.96
CA VAL A 163 6.51 -9.93 -3.06
C VAL A 163 5.78 -8.86 -2.27
N ILE A 164 6.48 -8.23 -1.32
CA ILE A 164 6.00 -7.08 -0.56
C ILE A 164 6.82 -5.87 -0.98
N PRO A 165 6.22 -4.82 -1.56
CA PRO A 165 6.91 -3.56 -1.81
C PRO A 165 7.24 -2.86 -0.50
N CYS A 166 8.36 -2.17 -0.43
CA CYS A 166 8.85 -1.44 0.74
C CYS A 166 9.68 -0.22 0.33
N ASP A 167 10.02 0.62 1.30
CA ASP A 167 11.05 1.64 1.15
C ASP A 167 11.94 1.78 2.39
N HIS A 168 13.09 2.43 2.20
CA HIS A 168 14.00 2.75 3.28
C HIS A 168 14.75 4.07 3.02
N ILE A 169 15.31 4.60 4.11
CA ILE A 169 16.27 5.71 4.08
C ILE A 169 17.61 5.23 4.60
N GLU A 170 18.69 5.60 3.93
CA GLU A 170 20.05 5.31 4.38
C GLU A 170 20.54 6.29 5.44
N ALA A 171 21.22 5.75 6.46
CA ALA A 171 21.97 6.51 7.45
C ALA A 171 23.06 7.38 6.79
N GLY A 172 23.24 8.58 7.30
CA GLY A 172 24.27 9.53 6.83
C GLY A 172 23.94 10.21 5.50
N THR A 173 23.69 9.44 4.43
CA THR A 173 23.35 10.00 3.10
C THR A 173 21.93 10.56 3.06
N LYS A 174 21.03 10.03 3.90
CA LYS A 174 19.60 10.34 3.93
C LYS A 174 18.90 10.15 2.59
N LYS A 175 19.43 9.24 1.77
CA LYS A 175 18.87 8.88 0.47
C LYS A 175 17.73 7.89 0.64
N TYR A 176 16.69 8.09 -0.14
CA TYR A 176 15.44 7.32 -0.12
C TYR A 176 15.46 6.33 -1.29
N TYR A 177 15.14 5.07 -1.00
CA TYR A 177 15.10 4.01 -1.99
C TYR A 177 13.83 3.17 -1.82
N SER A 178 13.36 2.60 -2.92
CA SER A 178 12.34 1.56 -2.91
C SER A 178 13.00 0.19 -2.98
N HIS A 179 12.44 -0.80 -2.30
CA HIS A 179 12.89 -2.20 -2.38
C HIS A 179 11.70 -3.15 -2.24
N VAL A 180 11.98 -4.46 -2.22
CA VAL A 180 10.96 -5.47 -1.93
C VAL A 180 11.46 -6.47 -0.88
N LEU A 181 10.52 -7.07 -0.16
CA LEU A 181 10.74 -8.32 0.57
C LEU A 181 10.15 -9.49 -0.22
N LEU A 182 10.83 -10.62 -0.17
CA LEU A 182 10.47 -11.83 -0.91
C LEU A 182 10.22 -12.98 0.06
N SER A 183 9.20 -13.80 -0.24
CA SER A 183 8.98 -15.08 0.41
C SER A 183 8.72 -16.16 -0.63
N ASP A 184 9.44 -17.27 -0.51
CA ASP A 184 9.35 -18.42 -1.42
C ASP A 184 8.62 -19.63 -0.75
N ASP A 185 8.12 -19.47 0.49
CA ASP A 185 7.59 -20.57 1.32
C ASP A 185 6.15 -20.35 1.84
N GLY A 186 5.38 -19.47 1.17
CA GLY A 186 4.02 -19.12 1.55
C GLY A 186 3.93 -18.11 2.70
N GLY A 187 4.94 -17.23 2.82
CA GLY A 187 4.95 -16.14 3.79
C GLY A 187 5.38 -16.56 5.19
N ARG A 188 6.01 -17.73 5.35
CA ARG A 188 6.51 -18.24 6.64
C ARG A 188 7.87 -17.66 6.98
N SER A 189 8.72 -17.46 5.98
CA SER A 189 9.99 -16.74 6.10
C SER A 189 10.14 -15.69 4.99
N TRP A 190 10.91 -14.65 5.29
CA TRP A 190 11.11 -13.49 4.43
C TRP A 190 12.59 -13.16 4.31
N ARG A 191 12.96 -12.53 3.21
CA ARG A 191 14.30 -11.99 2.97
C ARG A 191 14.22 -10.72 2.14
N LEU A 192 15.26 -9.90 2.21
CA LEU A 192 15.45 -8.80 1.27
C LEU A 192 15.52 -9.29 -0.17
N GLY A 193 14.77 -8.61 -1.04
CA GLY A 193 14.94 -8.62 -2.49
C GLY A 193 15.77 -7.43 -2.96
N GLY A 194 15.58 -7.05 -4.22
CA GLY A 194 16.29 -5.95 -4.85
C GLY A 194 15.85 -4.59 -4.32
N SER A 195 16.82 -3.69 -4.17
CA SER A 195 16.62 -2.25 -3.99
C SER A 195 16.82 -1.53 -5.33
N THR A 196 16.16 -0.39 -5.52
CA THR A 196 16.38 0.44 -6.70
C THR A 196 17.84 0.91 -6.78
N PRO A 197 18.42 1.02 -7.99
CA PRO A 197 19.81 1.45 -8.15
C PRO A 197 20.00 2.97 -7.97
N GLN A 198 18.91 3.73 -7.90
CA GLN A 198 18.90 5.19 -7.81
C GLN A 198 17.97 5.60 -6.65
N ASP A 199 18.32 6.73 -6.03
CA ASP A 199 17.57 7.34 -4.93
C ASP A 199 16.41 8.21 -5.44
N GLN A 200 15.81 8.97 -4.50
CA GLN A 200 14.66 9.86 -4.74
C GLN A 200 13.36 9.12 -5.06
N VAL A 201 13.22 7.91 -4.52
CA VAL A 201 11.99 7.12 -4.56
C VAL A 201 11.73 6.52 -3.18
N ASN A 202 10.48 6.32 -2.81
CA ASN A 202 10.10 5.65 -1.56
C ASN A 202 8.87 4.74 -1.81
N GLU A 203 7.81 4.80 -0.98
CA GLU A 203 6.51 4.15 -1.13
C GLU A 203 6.20 3.70 -2.56
N CYS A 204 6.09 2.39 -2.72
CA CYS A 204 5.97 1.75 -4.01
C CYS A 204 4.94 0.63 -3.99
N GLU A 205 4.49 0.24 -5.16
CA GLU A 205 3.63 -0.92 -5.39
C GLU A 205 4.17 -1.70 -6.60
N VAL A 206 3.86 -2.99 -6.64
CA VAL A 206 4.40 -3.92 -7.64
C VAL A 206 3.28 -4.65 -8.37
N VAL A 207 3.44 -4.85 -9.68
CA VAL A 207 2.55 -5.67 -10.50
C VAL A 207 3.38 -6.60 -11.40
N GLU A 208 2.94 -7.85 -11.54
CA GLU A 208 3.48 -8.79 -12.52
C GLU A 208 2.86 -8.52 -13.89
N LEU A 209 3.71 -8.39 -14.91
CA LEU A 209 3.32 -8.20 -16.30
C LEU A 209 3.05 -9.54 -16.98
N GLN A 210 2.39 -9.54 -18.15
CA GLN A 210 2.04 -10.78 -18.85
C GLN A 210 3.27 -11.55 -19.34
N ASP A 211 4.39 -10.85 -19.57
CA ASP A 211 5.66 -11.46 -19.93
C ASP A 211 6.46 -12.00 -18.72
N GLY A 212 5.92 -11.88 -17.50
CA GLY A 212 6.55 -12.34 -16.26
C GLY A 212 7.53 -11.35 -15.62
N ARG A 213 7.79 -10.19 -16.25
CA ARG A 213 8.55 -9.12 -15.61
C ARG A 213 7.71 -8.49 -14.50
N LEU A 214 8.39 -7.85 -13.54
CA LEU A 214 7.73 -7.03 -12.54
C LEU A 214 7.89 -5.55 -12.92
N LEU A 215 6.81 -4.80 -12.78
CA LEU A 215 6.82 -3.33 -12.81
C LEU A 215 6.69 -2.83 -11.37
N LEU A 216 7.70 -2.08 -10.90
CA LEU A 216 7.66 -1.34 -9.65
C LEU A 216 7.26 0.09 -9.94
N ASN A 217 6.14 0.55 -9.38
CA ASN A 217 5.66 1.92 -9.48
C ASN A 217 5.91 2.64 -8.15
N MET A 218 6.60 3.77 -8.19
CA MET A 218 7.19 4.40 -7.00
C MET A 218 6.81 5.87 -6.91
N ARG A 219 6.61 6.33 -5.67
CA ARG A 219 6.47 7.74 -5.35
C ARG A 219 7.80 8.44 -5.59
N ASN A 220 7.76 9.48 -6.41
CA ASN A 220 8.94 10.23 -6.81
C ASN A 220 9.20 11.40 -5.88
N TYR A 221 10.39 11.45 -5.30
CA TYR A 221 10.86 12.54 -4.44
C TYR A 221 11.72 13.57 -5.18
N ASP A 222 11.97 13.42 -6.49
CA ASP A 222 12.54 14.50 -7.30
C ASP A 222 11.51 15.63 -7.45
N PRO A 223 11.70 16.80 -6.80
CA PRO A 223 10.71 17.86 -6.82
C PRO A 223 10.63 18.57 -8.18
N SER A 224 11.54 18.31 -9.12
CA SER A 224 11.47 18.87 -10.49
C SER A 224 10.56 18.08 -11.42
N ILE A 225 10.16 16.86 -11.03
CA ILE A 225 9.34 15.96 -11.84
C ILE A 225 8.09 15.56 -11.05
N ARG A 226 6.90 16.03 -11.46
CA ARG A 226 5.62 15.71 -10.82
C ARG A 226 4.96 14.48 -11.46
N ALA A 227 5.68 13.37 -11.52
CA ALA A 227 5.24 12.14 -12.18
C ALA A 227 5.79 10.90 -11.47
N ARG A 228 5.03 9.80 -11.53
CA ARG A 228 5.43 8.51 -10.95
C ARG A 228 6.75 8.03 -11.53
N ALA A 229 7.59 7.51 -10.65
CA ALA A 229 8.77 6.77 -11.03
C ALA A 229 8.42 5.30 -11.28
N PHE A 230 9.14 4.66 -12.19
CA PHE A 230 9.02 3.22 -12.38
C PHE A 230 10.33 2.53 -12.72
N SER A 231 10.40 1.24 -12.44
CA SER A 231 11.52 0.35 -12.77
C SER A 231 11.02 -1.07 -13.04
N PHE A 232 11.79 -1.87 -13.77
CA PHE A 232 11.46 -3.25 -14.10
C PHE A 232 12.40 -4.25 -13.43
N SER A 233 11.89 -5.44 -13.15
CA SER A 233 12.68 -6.60 -12.72
C SER A 233 12.40 -7.79 -13.62
N ASP A 234 13.46 -8.43 -14.11
CA ASP A 234 13.43 -9.64 -14.93
C ASP A 234 13.70 -10.93 -14.13
N ASP A 235 13.95 -10.81 -12.82
CA ASP A 235 14.45 -11.90 -11.97
C ASP A 235 13.59 -12.15 -10.71
N GLY A 236 12.31 -11.75 -10.79
CA GLY A 236 11.32 -11.94 -9.75
C GLY A 236 11.59 -11.09 -8.50
N GLY A 237 12.05 -9.85 -8.71
CA GLY A 237 12.26 -8.84 -7.68
C GLY A 237 13.61 -8.90 -6.98
N GLN A 238 14.63 -9.52 -7.58
CA GLN A 238 15.99 -9.58 -7.01
C GLN A 238 16.86 -8.40 -7.44
N SER A 239 16.63 -7.86 -8.64
CA SER A 239 17.26 -6.64 -9.13
C SER A 239 16.28 -5.79 -9.93
N TRP A 240 16.61 -4.51 -10.05
CA TRP A 240 15.77 -3.49 -10.69
C TRP A 240 16.57 -2.70 -11.73
N SER A 241 15.93 -2.42 -12.86
CA SER A 241 16.49 -1.57 -13.91
C SER A 241 16.66 -0.12 -13.44
N SER A 242 17.34 0.70 -14.24
CA SER A 242 17.34 2.14 -14.03
C SER A 242 15.92 2.70 -13.96
N ILE A 243 15.74 3.70 -13.11
CA ILE A 243 14.44 4.32 -12.87
C ILE A 243 14.10 5.26 -14.04
N ALA A 244 12.87 5.13 -14.55
CA ALA A 244 12.27 6.05 -15.52
C ALA A 244 11.09 6.80 -14.89
N ARG A 245 10.44 7.68 -15.67
CA ARG A 245 9.30 8.50 -15.24
C ARG A 245 8.18 8.38 -16.27
N ASP A 246 6.96 8.21 -15.81
CA ASP A 246 5.78 8.18 -16.69
C ASP A 246 5.04 9.53 -16.61
N PRO A 247 5.19 10.41 -17.60
CA PRO A 247 4.59 11.75 -17.57
C PRO A 247 3.05 11.74 -17.60
N VAL A 248 2.41 10.62 -17.95
CA VAL A 248 0.95 10.48 -17.91
C VAL A 248 0.46 10.27 -16.47
N LEU A 249 1.28 9.62 -15.65
CA LEU A 249 1.01 9.37 -14.25
C LEU A 249 1.51 10.53 -13.38
N VAL A 250 0.90 11.70 -13.53
CA VAL A 250 1.21 12.86 -12.69
C VAL A 250 0.95 12.58 -11.21
N GLU A 251 1.77 13.14 -10.31
CA GLU A 251 1.59 12.97 -8.86
C GLU A 251 2.01 14.20 -8.03
N PRO A 252 1.41 14.38 -6.83
CA PRO A 252 1.78 15.42 -5.88
C PRO A 252 2.75 14.90 -4.81
N ILE A 253 3.61 13.93 -5.15
CA ILE A 253 4.49 13.22 -4.20
C ILE A 253 3.65 12.51 -3.13
N CYS A 254 2.91 11.46 -3.53
CA CYS A 254 1.96 10.73 -2.68
C CYS A 254 2.01 9.23 -3.00
N GLN A 255 1.59 8.36 -2.07
CA GLN A 255 1.36 6.96 -2.39
C GLN A 255 0.34 6.81 -3.54
N ALA A 256 0.49 5.75 -4.32
CA ALA A 256 -0.43 5.32 -5.36
C ALA A 256 -0.55 3.80 -5.31
N SER A 257 -1.62 3.24 -5.88
CA SER A 257 -1.78 1.78 -6.01
C SER A 257 -1.70 1.34 -7.47
N ILE A 258 -1.19 0.13 -7.69
CA ILE A 258 -1.21 -0.54 -9.01
C ILE A 258 -1.61 -2.01 -8.82
N ARG A 259 -2.49 -2.52 -9.68
CA ARG A 259 -3.02 -3.89 -9.56
C ARG A 259 -3.42 -4.45 -10.91
N ARG A 260 -3.11 -5.73 -11.15
CA ARG A 260 -3.64 -6.47 -12.29
C ARG A 260 -5.09 -6.88 -12.05
N VAL A 261 -5.96 -6.62 -13.02
CA VAL A 261 -7.37 -7.01 -13.01
C VAL A 261 -7.69 -7.69 -14.35
N GLY A 262 -7.77 -9.03 -14.34
CA GLY A 262 -7.81 -9.80 -15.57
C GLY A 262 -6.53 -9.59 -16.41
N THR A 263 -6.70 -9.19 -17.66
CA THR A 263 -5.59 -8.86 -18.57
C THR A 263 -5.12 -7.40 -18.46
N SER A 264 -5.88 -6.55 -17.79
CA SER A 264 -5.59 -5.12 -17.67
C SER A 264 -4.79 -4.81 -16.40
N VAL A 265 -4.09 -3.68 -16.39
CA VAL A 265 -3.47 -3.08 -15.20
C VAL A 265 -4.26 -1.83 -14.83
N LEU A 266 -4.66 -1.75 -13.57
CA LEU A 266 -5.23 -0.55 -12.98
C LEU A 266 -4.19 0.20 -12.15
N PHE A 267 -4.28 1.51 -12.15
CA PHE A 267 -3.50 2.41 -11.31
C PHE A 267 -4.41 3.45 -10.66
N SER A 268 -4.20 3.78 -9.39
CA SER A 268 -4.93 4.83 -8.69
C SER A 268 -4.02 5.77 -7.92
N ASN A 269 -4.23 7.07 -8.10
CA ASN A 269 -3.55 8.10 -7.32
C ASN A 269 -4.33 9.43 -7.32
N PRO A 270 -3.95 10.41 -6.48
CA PRO A 270 -4.33 11.80 -6.68
C PRO A 270 -3.65 12.33 -7.96
N ALA A 271 -4.40 12.43 -9.05
CA ALA A 271 -3.87 12.84 -10.35
C ALA A 271 -3.79 14.37 -10.45
N SER A 272 -2.80 14.95 -9.77
CA SER A 272 -2.58 16.39 -9.70
C SER A 272 -1.11 16.71 -9.44
N THR A 273 -0.63 17.83 -9.99
CA THR A 273 0.71 18.37 -9.72
C THR A 273 0.72 19.38 -8.57
N GLU A 274 -0.47 19.85 -8.16
CA GLU A 274 -0.66 20.97 -7.23
C GLU A 274 -0.92 20.51 -5.78
N GLY A 275 -1.30 19.25 -5.58
CA GLY A 275 -1.65 18.74 -4.26
C GLY A 275 -2.45 17.45 -4.29
N ARG A 276 -2.73 16.92 -3.10
CA ARG A 276 -3.47 15.67 -2.86
C ARG A 276 -4.97 15.86 -3.12
N GLN A 277 -5.36 15.76 -4.39
CA GLN A 277 -6.73 15.87 -4.89
C GLN A 277 -6.92 15.09 -6.19
N ASN A 278 -8.17 14.95 -6.64
CA ASN A 278 -8.53 14.24 -7.88
C ASN A 278 -8.10 12.76 -7.87
N MET A 279 -8.60 11.98 -6.89
CA MET A 279 -8.38 10.54 -6.89
C MET A 279 -8.90 9.95 -8.20
N THR A 280 -8.00 9.38 -8.99
CA THR A 280 -8.25 8.96 -10.36
C THR A 280 -7.78 7.53 -10.55
N VAL A 281 -8.63 6.71 -11.16
CA VAL A 281 -8.26 5.37 -11.63
C VAL A 281 -7.94 5.45 -13.12
N ARG A 282 -6.81 4.86 -13.50
CA ARG A 282 -6.37 4.70 -14.89
C ARG A 282 -6.29 3.22 -15.22
N LEU A 283 -6.52 2.91 -16.49
CA LEU A 283 -6.48 1.55 -17.02
C LEU A 283 -5.50 1.47 -18.19
N SER A 284 -4.68 0.43 -18.18
CA SER A 284 -3.78 0.02 -19.24
C SER A 284 -4.11 -1.40 -19.68
N ASP A 285 -4.17 -1.63 -21.00
CA ASP A 285 -4.33 -2.95 -21.62
C ASP A 285 -3.03 -3.50 -22.23
N ASP A 286 -1.93 -2.75 -22.10
CA ASP A 286 -0.63 -3.02 -22.68
C ASP A 286 0.48 -3.06 -21.61
N ASP A 287 0.13 -3.58 -20.44
CA ASP A 287 1.07 -3.83 -19.33
C ASP A 287 1.75 -2.57 -18.77
N GLY A 288 0.98 -1.48 -18.69
CA GLY A 288 1.41 -0.20 -18.13
C GLY A 288 2.21 0.67 -19.11
N GLN A 289 2.27 0.31 -20.40
CA GLN A 289 2.95 1.12 -21.42
C GLN A 289 2.15 2.38 -21.77
N THR A 290 0.83 2.26 -21.87
CA THR A 290 -0.08 3.40 -22.09
C THR A 290 -1.28 3.35 -21.18
N TRP A 291 -1.79 4.53 -20.81
CA TRP A 291 -2.95 4.71 -19.93
C TRP A 291 -4.10 5.36 -20.69
N ALA A 292 -4.70 4.60 -21.61
CA ALA A 292 -5.69 5.10 -22.56
C ALA A 292 -7.01 5.54 -21.91
N CYS A 293 -7.36 5.00 -20.74
CA CYS A 293 -8.62 5.27 -20.05
C CYS A 293 -8.38 5.81 -18.65
N ALA A 294 -9.18 6.78 -18.23
CA ALA A 294 -9.11 7.36 -16.89
C ALA A 294 -10.49 7.80 -16.36
N ARG A 295 -10.70 7.64 -15.05
CA ARG A 295 -11.88 8.12 -14.33
C ARG A 295 -11.53 8.72 -12.99
N VAL A 296 -12.14 9.86 -12.68
CA VAL A 296 -12.07 10.45 -11.36
C VAL A 296 -13.07 9.73 -10.44
N LEU A 297 -12.56 9.13 -9.35
CA LEU A 297 -13.36 8.58 -8.26
C LEU A 297 -13.83 9.70 -7.32
N HIS A 298 -12.95 10.66 -7.03
CA HIS A 298 -13.23 11.78 -6.15
C HIS A 298 -12.47 13.03 -6.61
N SER A 299 -13.20 14.09 -6.97
CA SER A 299 -12.63 15.35 -7.47
C SER A 299 -12.07 16.25 -6.36
N GLY A 300 -12.45 16.02 -5.11
CA GLY A 300 -11.99 16.80 -3.97
C GLY A 300 -10.63 16.35 -3.44
N PRO A 301 -10.29 16.80 -2.21
CA PRO A 301 -9.12 16.33 -1.48
C PRO A 301 -9.10 14.80 -1.36
N ALA A 302 -8.00 14.18 -1.79
CA ALA A 302 -7.80 12.74 -1.70
C ALA A 302 -6.30 12.38 -1.72
N ALA A 303 -5.94 11.30 -1.05
CA ALA A 303 -4.55 10.94 -0.81
C ALA A 303 -4.27 9.45 -1.10
N TYR A 304 -3.98 8.63 -0.09
CA TYR A 304 -3.52 7.25 -0.29
C TYR A 304 -4.66 6.38 -0.82
N SER A 305 -4.33 5.32 -1.57
CA SER A 305 -5.31 4.38 -2.11
C SER A 305 -4.78 2.96 -2.20
N CYS A 306 -5.67 1.97 -2.24
CA CYS A 306 -5.31 0.57 -2.49
C CYS A 306 -6.37 -0.11 -3.38
N LEU A 307 -5.92 -0.70 -4.49
CA LEU A 307 -6.75 -1.42 -5.46
C LEU A 307 -6.80 -2.92 -5.16
N ALA A 308 -7.99 -3.51 -5.28
CA ALA A 308 -8.22 -4.95 -5.19
C ALA A 308 -9.19 -5.44 -6.28
N VAL A 309 -9.21 -6.76 -6.50
CA VAL A 309 -10.17 -7.43 -7.39
C VAL A 309 -11.22 -8.13 -6.53
N LEU A 310 -12.50 -7.85 -6.79
CA LEU A 310 -13.62 -8.47 -6.08
C LEU A 310 -13.99 -9.83 -6.69
N PRO A 311 -14.74 -10.69 -5.96
CA PRO A 311 -15.07 -12.05 -6.43
C PRO A 311 -15.92 -12.07 -7.70
N ASP A 312 -16.68 -11.00 -7.94
CA ASP A 312 -17.52 -10.84 -9.14
C ASP A 312 -16.76 -10.22 -10.33
N GLY A 313 -15.43 -10.06 -10.21
CA GLY A 313 -14.57 -9.50 -11.25
C GLY A 313 -14.56 -7.96 -11.31
N ARG A 314 -15.33 -7.27 -10.46
CA ARG A 314 -15.20 -5.80 -10.33
C ARG A 314 -13.88 -5.43 -9.68
N ALA A 315 -13.43 -4.21 -9.94
CA ALA A 315 -12.36 -3.59 -9.18
C ALA A 315 -12.95 -2.89 -7.94
N ALA A 316 -12.14 -2.83 -6.88
CA ALA A 316 -12.39 -2.02 -5.71
C ALA A 316 -11.19 -1.12 -5.42
N CYS A 317 -11.44 0.08 -4.91
CA CYS A 317 -10.43 1.04 -4.49
C CYS A 317 -10.82 1.58 -3.13
N LEU A 318 -10.01 1.30 -2.11
CA LEU A 318 -10.11 1.93 -0.79
C LEU A 318 -9.18 3.14 -0.76
N TYR A 319 -9.68 4.34 -0.47
CA TYR A 319 -8.87 5.56 -0.55
C TYR A 319 -9.23 6.61 0.49
N GLU A 320 -8.23 7.41 0.85
CA GLU A 320 -8.35 8.60 1.69
C GLU A 320 -9.04 9.73 0.91
N CYS A 321 -10.13 10.29 1.44
CA CYS A 321 -10.77 11.48 0.86
C CYS A 321 -11.53 12.34 1.87
N GLY A 322 -11.99 13.50 1.40
CA GLY A 322 -12.85 14.40 2.16
C GLY A 322 -13.38 15.56 1.33
N ALA A 323 -14.13 16.45 1.97
CA ALA A 323 -14.63 17.68 1.36
C ALA A 323 -13.60 18.82 1.45
N GLU A 324 -12.95 18.97 2.61
CA GLU A 324 -11.99 20.03 2.92
C GLU A 324 -10.56 19.49 3.05
N HIS A 325 -10.41 18.28 3.59
CA HIS A 325 -9.12 17.63 3.85
C HIS A 325 -9.13 16.16 3.39
N PRO A 326 -8.03 15.62 2.82
CA PRO A 326 -8.01 14.24 2.34
C PRO A 326 -8.14 13.17 3.44
N TYR A 327 -8.13 13.52 4.73
CA TYR A 327 -8.08 12.56 5.84
C TYR A 327 -9.38 12.55 6.66
N GLU A 328 -10.47 13.01 6.07
CA GLU A 328 -11.78 12.99 6.74
C GLU A 328 -12.33 11.57 6.82
N ARG A 329 -12.05 10.73 5.82
CA ARG A 329 -12.56 9.35 5.75
C ARG A 329 -11.77 8.46 4.81
N LEU A 330 -11.98 7.16 4.97
CA LEU A 330 -11.60 6.12 4.01
C LEU A 330 -12.86 5.61 3.30
N THR A 331 -12.93 5.79 1.99
CA THR A 331 -14.05 5.38 1.15
C THR A 331 -13.67 4.19 0.29
N LEU A 332 -14.53 3.17 0.23
CA LEU A 332 -14.42 2.06 -0.70
C LEU A 332 -15.30 2.31 -1.92
N ALA A 333 -14.70 2.54 -3.07
CA ALA A 333 -15.39 2.54 -4.36
C ALA A 333 -15.29 1.15 -5.02
N ARG A 334 -16.38 0.69 -5.64
CA ARG A 334 -16.47 -0.59 -6.35
C ARG A 334 -17.05 -0.34 -7.74
N PHE A 335 -16.38 -0.81 -8.78
CA PHE A 335 -16.74 -0.48 -10.16
C PHE A 335 -16.35 -1.59 -11.14
N PRO A 336 -17.15 -1.83 -12.20
CA PRO A 336 -16.73 -2.68 -13.31
C PRO A 336 -15.64 -1.99 -14.14
N LEU A 337 -14.79 -2.76 -14.82
CA LEU A 337 -13.74 -2.20 -15.69
C LEU A 337 -14.31 -1.33 -16.82
N ASP A 338 -15.46 -1.69 -17.38
CA ASP A 338 -16.12 -0.93 -18.44
C ASP A 338 -16.45 0.51 -18.01
N TRP A 339 -16.75 0.72 -16.73
CA TRP A 339 -16.97 2.08 -16.22
C TRP A 339 -15.72 2.97 -16.36
N VAL A 340 -14.52 2.40 -16.28
CA VAL A 340 -13.26 3.11 -16.55
C VAL A 340 -13.08 3.33 -18.05
N ARG A 341 -13.46 2.35 -18.88
CA ARG A 341 -13.30 2.36 -20.35
C ARG A 341 -14.20 3.35 -21.07
N ASP A 342 -15.43 3.55 -20.60
CA ASP A 342 -16.50 4.34 -21.26
C ASP A 342 -16.23 5.86 -21.27
N THR A 343 -14.97 6.27 -21.47
CA THR A 343 -14.49 7.64 -21.27
C THR A 343 -15.13 8.54 -22.31
N PRO A 344 -15.79 9.64 -21.91
CA PRO A 344 -16.32 10.60 -22.87
C PRO A 344 -15.25 11.09 -23.85
#